data_AF-A0A401TA47-F1
#
_entry.id   AF-A0A401TA47-F1
#
_cell.length_a   1.000
_cell.length_b   1.000
_cell.length_c   1.000
_cell.angle_alpha   90.00
_cell.angle_beta   90.00
_cell.angle_gamma   90.00
#
_symmetry.space_group_name_H-M   'P 1'
#
loop_
_entity.id
_entity.type
_entity.pdbx_description
1 polymer ?
#
loop_
_entity_poly.entity_id
_entity_poly.type
_entity_poly.pdbx_seq_one_letter_code
_entity_poly.pdbx_strand_id
1 'polypeptide(L)'
;DPRFPKILENLRLQKRGTGGEDTEAVDSVFDISNLDRLGKSEVELVQLVIDGVNYLIECEKRLQQGHNIQIPSALRRNSYH
;
A
#
# COMPACT_ATOMS: atom_id res chain seq x y z
N ASP A 1 4.73 -8.67 -8.98
CA ASP A 1 5.25 -7.65 -9.92
C ASP A 1 6.44 -6.91 -9.31
N PRO A 2 7.56 -6.69 -10.02
CA PRO A 2 8.75 -6.01 -9.48
C PRO A 2 8.50 -4.56 -9.01
N ARG A 3 7.42 -3.92 -9.45
CA ARG A 3 7.05 -2.56 -9.05
C ARG A 3 6.36 -2.49 -7.68
N PHE A 4 5.92 -3.64 -7.14
CA PHE A 4 5.13 -3.69 -5.92
C PHE A 4 5.78 -2.97 -4.71
N PRO A 5 7.09 -3.13 -4.42
CA PRO A 5 7.73 -2.39 -3.33
C PRO A 5 7.65 -0.87 -3.50
N LYS A 6 7.85 -0.36 -4.72
CA LYS A 6 7.82 1.07 -4.99
C LYS A 6 6.40 1.66 -4.94
N ILE A 7 5.40 0.87 -5.34
CA ILE A 7 3.99 1.24 -5.19
C ILE A 7 3.64 1.40 -3.70
N LEU A 8 4.01 0.43 -2.85
CA LEU A 8 3.78 0.52 -1.41
C LEU A 8 4.49 1.73 -0.78
N GLU A 9 5.76 1.95 -1.15
CA GLU A 9 6.55 3.10 -0.66
C GLU A 9 5.85 4.44 -0.97
N ASN A 10 5.42 4.62 -2.22
CA ASN A 10 4.78 5.86 -2.67
C ASN A 10 3.39 6.06 -2.05
N LEU A 11 2.67 4.97 -1.77
CA LEU A 11 1.37 5.00 -1.07
C LEU A 11 1.50 5.07 0.46
N ARG A 12 2.71 5.10 1.02
CA ARG A 12 2.95 5.04 2.48
C ARG A 12 2.30 3.83 3.14
N LEU A 13 2.32 2.69 2.45
CA LEU A 13 1.85 1.41 2.98
C LEU A 13 3.03 0.48 3.29
N GLN A 14 2.81 -0.47 4.20
CA GLN A 14 3.72 -1.58 4.48
C GLN A 14 3.01 -2.90 4.23
N LYS A 15 3.78 -3.93 3.82
CA LYS A 15 3.30 -5.30 3.73
C LYS A 15 3.92 -6.16 4.83
N ARG A 16 3.15 -7.08 5.39
CA ARG A 16 3.57 -8.12 6.34
C ARG A 16 3.01 -9.47 5.87
N GLY A 17 3.54 -10.58 6.39
CA GLY A 17 2.97 -11.89 6.09
C GLY A 17 1.59 -12.07 6.68
N THR A 18 0.95 -13.20 6.34
CA THR A 18 -0.47 -13.44 6.67
C THR A 18 -0.72 -13.53 8.18
N GLY A 19 0.29 -13.91 8.97
CA GLY A 19 0.24 -13.94 10.44
C GLY A 19 0.90 -12.73 11.12
N GLY A 20 1.24 -11.67 10.37
CA GLY A 20 1.86 -10.46 10.90
C GLY A 20 3.35 -10.30 10.56
N GLU A 21 4.04 -9.48 11.37
CA GLU A 21 5.35 -8.87 11.08
C GLU A 21 6.46 -9.88 10.75
N ASP A 22 6.46 -11.03 11.41
CA ASP A 22 7.51 -12.06 11.27
C ASP A 22 7.05 -13.30 10.51
N THR A 23 5.95 -13.20 9.75
CA THR A 23 5.43 -14.33 8.98
C THR A 23 5.64 -14.14 7.48
N GLU A 24 5.67 -15.25 6.76
CA GLU A 24 5.60 -15.21 5.30
C GLU A 24 4.14 -15.03 4.84
N ALA A 25 3.96 -14.57 3.61
CA ALA A 25 2.65 -14.58 2.98
C ALA A 25 2.28 -16.02 2.59
N VAL A 26 1.15 -16.50 3.09
CA VAL A 26 0.53 -17.76 2.71
C VAL A 26 -0.43 -17.47 1.56
N ASP A 27 -0.39 -18.28 0.51
CA ASP A 27 -1.29 -18.17 -0.66
C ASP A 27 -1.35 -16.76 -1.29
N SER A 28 -0.22 -16.04 -1.28
CA SER A 28 -0.13 -14.64 -1.75
C SER A 28 -1.05 -13.66 -1.01
N VAL A 29 -1.47 -14.00 0.22
CA VAL A 29 -2.23 -13.12 1.11
C VAL A 29 -1.26 -12.30 1.95
N PHE A 30 -1.37 -10.97 1.86
CA PHE A 30 -0.54 -10.02 2.58
C PHE A 30 -1.37 -9.19 3.57
N ASP A 31 -0.81 -8.91 4.75
CA ASP A 31 -1.31 -7.85 5.63
C ASP A 31 -0.79 -6.50 5.12
N ILE A 32 -1.70 -5.59 4.78
CA ILE A 32 -1.41 -4.26 4.27
C ILE A 32 -1.92 -3.21 5.26
N SER A 33 -1.02 -2.35 5.75
CA SER A 33 -1.33 -1.28 6.70
C SER A 33 -0.59 0.01 6.39
N ASN A 34 -1.02 1.13 6.98
CA ASN A 34 -0.31 2.40 6.91
C ASN A 34 1.08 2.29 7.55
N LEU A 35 2.07 2.91 6.90
CA LEU A 35 3.45 2.99 7.39
C LEU A 35 3.63 4.11 8.43
N ASP A 36 2.91 5.21 8.30
CA ASP A 36 2.97 6.35 9.22
C ASP A 36 2.19 6.08 10.51
N ARG A 37 2.73 6.52 11.66
CA ARG A 37 2.07 6.40 12.98
C ARG A 37 2.00 7.72 13.76
N LEU A 38 2.72 8.75 13.32
CA LEU A 38 2.76 10.07 13.93
C LEU A 38 2.65 11.13 12.83
N GLY A 39 2.16 12.31 13.19
CA GLY A 39 2.01 13.43 12.26
C GLY A 39 0.87 13.24 11.25
N LYS A 40 -0.15 12.45 11.58
CA LYS A 40 -1.44 12.37 10.87
C LYS A 40 -2.52 12.01 11.89
N SER A 41 -3.73 12.51 11.69
CA SER A 41 -4.90 12.06 12.45
C SER A 41 -5.27 10.62 12.07
N GLU A 42 -6.00 9.95 12.94
CA GLU A 42 -6.52 8.59 12.67
C GLU A 42 -7.38 8.55 11.42
N VAL A 43 -8.18 9.59 11.18
CA VAL A 43 -9.01 9.72 9.96
C VAL A 43 -8.14 9.80 8.70
N GLU A 44 -7.07 10.59 8.73
CA GLU A 44 -6.13 10.67 7.60
C GLU A 44 -5.39 9.35 7.35
N LEU A 45 -5.02 8.64 8.42
CA LEU A 45 -4.38 7.32 8.30
C LEU A 45 -5.32 6.28 7.72
N VAL A 46 -6.58 6.23 8.18
CA VAL A 46 -7.58 5.29 7.65
C VAL A 46 -7.91 5.62 6.19
N GLN A 47 -8.08 6.90 5.85
CA GLN A 47 -8.32 7.31 4.45
C GLN A 47 -7.16 6.90 3.54
N LEU A 48 -5.92 7.05 4.01
CA LEU A 48 -4.73 6.61 3.27
C LEU A 48 -4.74 5.11 3.00
N VAL A 49 -5.14 4.29 3.98
CA VAL A 49 -5.28 2.84 3.79
C VAL A 49 -6.39 2.52 2.79
N ILE A 50 -7.55 3.18 2.90
CA ILE A 50 -8.67 3.00 1.96
C ILE A 50 -8.22 3.28 0.52
N ASP A 51 -7.60 4.43 0.28
CA ASP A 51 -7.17 4.83 -1.06
C ASP A 51 -6.07 3.91 -1.60
N GLY A 52 -5.11 3.55 -0.74
CA GLY A 52 -4.01 2.68 -1.12
C GLY A 52 -4.47 1.25 -1.43
N VAL A 53 -5.36 0.66 -0.63
CA VAL A 53 -5.90 -0.68 -0.87
C VAL A 53 -6.77 -0.71 -2.14
N ASN A 54 -7.60 0.31 -2.37
CA ASN A 54 -8.37 0.42 -3.62
C ASN A 54 -7.45 0.47 -4.85
N TYR A 55 -6.34 1.20 -4.78
CA TYR A 55 -5.35 1.25 -5.85
C TYR A 55 -4.68 -0.11 -6.12
N LEU A 56 -4.34 -0.86 -5.06
CA LEU A 56 -3.76 -2.19 -5.18
C LEU A 56 -4.74 -3.18 -5.84
N ILE A 57 -6.03 -3.11 -5.48
CA ILE A 57 -7.09 -3.92 -6.09
C ILE A 57 -7.22 -3.62 -7.58
N GLU A 58 -7.19 -2.35 -7.98
CA GLU A 58 -7.23 -1.94 -9.39
C GLU A 58 -5.98 -2.44 -10.16
N CYS A 59 -4.80 -2.37 -9.55
CA CYS A 59 -3.58 -2.91 -10.14
C CYS A 59 -3.70 -4.42 -10.39
N GLU A 60 -4.17 -5.17 -9.40
CA GLU A 60 -4.34 -6.63 -9.52
C GLU A 60 -5.33 -6.98 -10.63
N LYS A 61 -6.50 -6.32 -10.69
CA LYS A 61 -7.48 -6.51 -11.76
C LYS A 61 -6.91 -6.22 -13.15
N ARG A 62 -6.09 -5.17 -13.29
CA ARG A 62 -5.42 -4.85 -14.55
C ARG A 62 -4.43 -5.93 -14.96
N LEU A 63 -3.60 -6.41 -14.03
CA LEU A 63 -2.63 -7.47 -14.30
C LEU A 63 -3.33 -8.77 -14.71
N GLN A 64 -4.44 -9.13 -14.08
CA GLN A 64 -5.26 -10.29 -14.45
C GLN A 64 -5.80 -10.21 -15.89
N GLN A 65 -6.02 -9.00 -16.40
CA GLN A 65 -6.45 -8.75 -17.78
C GLN A 65 -5.27 -8.57 -18.76
N GLY A 66 -4.03 -8.73 -18.31
CA GLY A 66 -2.83 -8.49 -19.13
C GLY A 66 -2.54 -7.02 -19.39
N HIS A 67 -3.17 -6.10 -18.66
CA HIS A 67 -2.93 -4.67 -18.77
C HIS A 67 -1.74 -4.22 -17.91
N ASN A 68 -1.10 -3.14 -18.35
CA ASN A 68 -0.01 -2.52 -17.60
C ASN A 68 -0.52 -1.72 -16.40
N ILE A 69 0.25 -1.70 -15.30
CA ILE A 69 0.02 -0.87 -14.11
C ILE A 69 1.07 0.25 -14.04
N GLN A 70 0.78 1.30 -13.28
CA GLN A 70 1.70 2.41 -13.09
C GLN A 70 2.21 2.44 -11.65
N ILE A 71 3.32 3.15 -11.42
CA ILE A 71 3.75 3.49 -10.08
C ILE A 71 3.05 4.82 -9.74
N PRO A 72 2.26 4.90 -8.65
CA PRO A 72 1.59 6.14 -8.28
C PRO A 72 2.63 7.18 -7.87
N SER A 73 2.33 8.47 -8.06
CA SER A 73 3.18 9.54 -7.54
C SER A 73 3.35 9.39 -6.02
N ALA A 74 4.55 9.70 -5.51
CA ALA A 74 4.80 9.65 -4.07
C ALA A 74 3.86 10.61 -3.33
N LEU A 75 3.12 10.09 -2.35
CA LEU A 75 2.30 10.91 -1.47
C LEU A 75 3.20 11.93 -0.76
N ARG A 76 2.86 13.22 -0.92
CA ARG A 76 3.63 14.29 -0.30
C ARG A 76 3.55 14.14 1.21
N ARG A 77 4.72 14.18 1.87
CA ARG A 77 4.78 14.49 3.30
C ARG A 77 4.34 15.94 3.44
N ASN A 78 3.14 16.19 3.95
CA ASN A 78 2.82 17.52 4.43
C ASN A 78 3.81 17.79 5.57
N SER A 79 4.76 18.69 5.32
CA SER A 79 5.61 19.27 6.35
C SER A 79 4.70 20.10 7.25
N TYR A 80 4.40 19.60 8.43
CA TYR A 80 3.75 20.39 9.47
C TYR A 80 4.73 21.50 9.85
N HIS A 81 4.36 22.75 9.56
CA HIS A 81 4.85 23.92 10.29
C HIS A 81 4.07 24.05 11.59
#